data_AF-A0A5M3XKE6-F1
#
_entry.id   AF-A0A5M3XKE6-F1
#
_cell.length_a   1.000
_cell.length_b   1.000
_cell.length_c   1.000
_cell.angle_alpha   90.00
_cell.angle_beta   90.00
_cell.angle_gamma   90.00
#
_symmetry.space_group_name_H-M   'P 1'
#
loop_
_entity.id
_entity.type
_entity.pdbx_description
1 polymer ?
#
loop_
_entity_poly.entity_id
_entity_poly.type
_entity_poly.pdbx_seq_one_letter_code
_entity_poly.pdbx_strand_id
1 'polypeptide(L)'
;MTTRRWDIDERQTGIADGSAMDPQVQSLLDTMKRDGWVTEEPEVRLLPHLRRACGEDWTLTTEQLLDDGVYEVTLTPSTDIEGIEVHRAAIRLLSAIAEPVFFVRQSEPGVFDCVTGVLDGDPPGFRSHGHLVRLILN
;
A
#
# COMPACT_ATOMS: atom_id res chain seq x y z
N MET A 1 5.78 26.57 19.36
CA MET A 1 4.82 25.52 19.79
C MET A 1 5.60 24.23 19.94
N THR A 2 5.60 23.61 21.11
CA THR A 2 6.23 22.30 21.33
C THR A 2 5.34 21.22 20.70
N THR A 3 5.81 20.64 19.60
CA THR A 3 5.12 19.56 18.89
C THR A 3 5.11 18.32 19.78
N ARG A 4 4.00 18.04 20.45
CA ARG A 4 3.87 16.84 21.30
C ARG A 4 4.00 15.60 20.42
N ARG A 5 4.86 14.66 20.82
CA ARG A 5 5.01 13.36 20.15
C ARG A 5 3.86 12.42 20.41
N TRP A 6 3.25 12.47 21.62
CA TRP A 6 1.99 11.86 22.10
C TRP A 6 1.61 12.46 23.48
N ASP A 7 0.35 12.32 23.92
CA ASP A 7 -0.15 12.96 25.16
C ASP A 7 0.51 12.45 26.45
N ILE A 8 1.05 11.23 26.44
CA ILE A 8 1.69 10.58 27.59
C ILE A 8 3.21 10.38 27.39
N ASP A 9 3.79 10.91 26.32
CA ASP A 9 5.22 10.75 26.05
C ASP A 9 6.04 11.71 26.92
N GLU A 10 6.36 11.31 28.15
CA GLU A 10 7.24 12.09 29.03
C GLU A 10 8.69 12.15 28.53
N ARG A 11 9.10 11.15 27.74
CA ARG A 11 10.48 11.00 27.26
C ARG A 11 10.80 12.00 26.16
N GLN A 12 9.81 12.36 25.33
CA GLN A 12 9.93 13.26 24.17
C GLN A 12 11.00 12.81 23.14
N THR A 13 11.54 11.60 23.32
CA THR A 13 12.50 10.94 22.44
C THR A 13 12.12 9.48 22.22
N GLY A 14 12.52 8.91 21.09
CA GLY A 14 12.28 7.50 20.77
C GLY A 14 13.02 6.57 21.74
N ILE A 15 12.62 5.29 21.76
CA ILE A 15 13.31 4.26 22.56
C ILE A 15 14.51 3.63 21.84
N ALA A 16 14.54 3.72 20.51
CA ALA A 16 15.56 3.23 19.60
C ALA A 16 15.39 3.91 18.21
N ASP A 17 16.32 3.68 17.29
CA ASP A 17 16.15 3.99 15.87
C ASP A 17 15.49 2.82 15.11
N GLY A 18 15.28 2.98 13.79
CA GLY A 18 14.64 2.00 12.93
C GLY A 18 15.59 1.05 12.20
N SER A 19 16.89 1.06 12.52
CA SER A 19 17.94 0.42 11.71
C SER A 19 17.78 -1.09 11.53
N ALA A 20 17.01 -1.75 12.41
CA ALA A 20 16.67 -3.16 12.29
C ALA A 20 15.91 -3.50 10.98
N MET A 21 15.26 -2.53 10.34
CA MET A 21 14.54 -2.68 9.07
C MET A 21 15.32 -2.17 7.85
N ASP A 22 16.50 -1.56 8.04
CA ASP A 22 17.27 -0.96 6.95
C ASP A 22 17.55 -1.95 5.81
N PRO A 23 17.98 -3.22 6.07
CA PRO A 23 18.24 -4.16 4.98
C PRO A 23 17.01 -4.45 4.10
N GLN A 24 15.83 -4.56 4.72
CA GLN A 24 14.58 -4.89 4.04
C GLN A 24 14.07 -3.71 3.23
N VAL A 25 14.09 -2.50 3.80
CA VAL A 25 13.68 -1.26 3.11
C VAL A 25 14.63 -0.95 1.96
N GLN A 26 15.94 -1.12 2.17
CA GLN A 26 16.94 -0.89 1.14
C GLN A 26 16.80 -1.90 -0.02
N SER A 27 16.60 -3.19 0.29
CA SER A 27 16.37 -4.22 -0.73
C SER A 27 15.14 -3.94 -1.59
N LEU A 28 14.04 -3.51 -0.97
CA LEU A 28 12.85 -3.07 -1.68
C LEU A 28 13.15 -1.88 -2.60
N LEU A 29 13.74 -0.82 -2.06
CA LEU A 29 14.07 0.40 -2.81
C LEU A 29 14.99 0.11 -3.99
N ASP A 30 16.01 -0.71 -3.81
CA ASP A 30 16.98 -1.05 -4.86
C ASP A 30 16.36 -1.93 -5.95
N THR A 31 15.41 -2.78 -5.59
CA THR A 31 14.72 -3.67 -6.54
C THR A 31 13.65 -2.91 -7.34
N MET A 32 12.89 -2.02 -6.70
CA MET A 32 11.89 -1.17 -7.37
C MET A 32 12.48 -0.26 -8.45
N LYS A 33 13.76 0.11 -8.33
CA LYS A 33 14.45 0.97 -9.31
C LYS A 33 14.90 0.24 -10.57
N ARG A 34 14.79 -1.09 -10.61
CA ARG A 34 15.22 -1.88 -11.77
C ARG A 34 14.15 -1.84 -12.85
N ASP A 35 14.60 -1.85 -14.11
CA ASP A 35 13.70 -1.95 -15.25
C ASP A 35 12.84 -3.20 -15.15
N GLY A 36 11.54 -3.04 -15.39
CA GLY A 36 10.57 -4.15 -15.37
C GLY A 36 10.06 -4.54 -13.98
N TRP A 37 10.31 -3.74 -12.93
CA TRP A 37 9.66 -3.92 -11.62
C TRP A 37 8.13 -3.97 -11.76
N VAL A 38 7.53 -2.94 -12.35
CA VAL A 38 6.11 -2.96 -12.75
C VAL A 38 6.00 -3.83 -14.01
N THR A 39 5.56 -5.08 -13.83
CA THR A 39 5.75 -6.12 -14.86
C THR A 39 4.45 -6.63 -15.51
N GLU A 40 3.35 -6.68 -14.76
CA GLU A 40 2.05 -7.20 -15.23
C GLU A 40 1.02 -6.08 -15.38
N GLU A 41 0.05 -6.26 -16.30
CA GLU A 41 -1.12 -5.38 -16.43
C GLU A 41 -1.96 -5.44 -15.14
N PRO A 42 -2.07 -4.34 -14.37
CA PRO A 42 -2.75 -4.35 -13.09
C PRO A 42 -4.26 -4.63 -13.20
N GLU A 43 -4.89 -4.31 -14.33
CA GLU A 43 -6.29 -4.61 -14.63
C GLU A 43 -6.53 -6.13 -14.72
N VAL A 44 -5.53 -6.87 -15.18
CA VAL A 44 -5.60 -8.34 -15.28
C VAL A 44 -5.20 -8.97 -13.95
N ARG A 45 -4.14 -8.45 -13.32
CA ARG A 45 -3.51 -9.07 -12.15
C ARG A 45 -4.15 -8.69 -10.82
N LEU A 46 -4.52 -7.42 -10.62
CA LEU A 46 -4.96 -6.86 -9.33
C LEU A 46 -6.47 -6.68 -9.25
N LEU A 47 -7.07 -6.10 -10.31
CA LEU A 47 -8.47 -5.68 -10.30
C LEU A 47 -9.47 -6.80 -9.95
N PRO A 48 -9.31 -8.07 -10.40
CA PRO A 48 -10.23 -9.13 -9.99
C PRO A 48 -10.24 -9.38 -8.48
N HIS A 49 -9.09 -9.28 -7.83
CA HIS A 49 -8.95 -9.45 -6.38
C HIS A 49 -9.51 -8.25 -5.62
N LEU A 50 -9.25 -7.03 -6.09
CA LEU A 50 -9.84 -5.82 -5.51
C LEU A 50 -11.36 -5.82 -5.60
N ARG A 51 -11.93 -6.17 -6.76
CA ARG A 51 -13.39 -6.29 -6.92
C ARG A 51 -13.99 -7.33 -5.99
N ARG A 52 -13.31 -8.48 -5.83
CA ARG A 52 -13.74 -9.49 -4.87
C ARG A 52 -13.69 -8.99 -3.42
N ALA A 53 -12.66 -8.21 -3.07
CA ALA A 53 -12.51 -7.65 -1.74
C ALA A 53 -13.51 -6.52 -1.44
N CYS A 54 -13.96 -5.79 -2.46
CA CYS A 54 -14.99 -4.77 -2.33
C CYS A 54 -16.32 -5.35 -1.81
N GLY A 55 -16.73 -6.51 -2.35
CA GLY A 55 -18.01 -7.11 -1.97
C GLY A 55 -19.18 -6.15 -2.16
N GLU A 56 -20.11 -6.12 -1.21
CA GLU A 56 -21.25 -5.18 -1.17
C GLU A 56 -20.92 -3.91 -0.37
N ASP A 57 -19.80 -3.89 0.35
CA ASP A 57 -19.41 -2.82 1.26
C ASP A 57 -18.73 -1.65 0.55
N TRP A 58 -18.31 -1.86 -0.70
CA TRP A 58 -17.56 -0.88 -1.49
C TRP A 58 -18.02 -0.85 -2.94
N THR A 59 -18.12 0.36 -3.49
CA THR A 59 -18.32 0.59 -4.91
C THR A 59 -17.01 1.04 -5.54
N LEU A 60 -16.49 0.27 -6.51
CA LEU A 60 -15.39 0.73 -7.35
C LEU A 60 -15.91 1.77 -8.35
N THR A 61 -15.46 3.01 -8.20
CA THR A 61 -15.93 4.15 -8.98
C THR A 61 -15.03 4.47 -10.16
N THR A 62 -13.71 4.29 -10.00
CA THR A 62 -12.73 4.52 -11.07
C THR A 62 -11.54 3.58 -10.87
N GLU A 63 -10.95 3.15 -11.98
CA GLU A 63 -9.62 2.56 -12.02
C GLU A 63 -8.89 3.05 -13.27
N GLN A 64 -7.58 3.26 -13.16
CA GLN A 64 -6.73 3.65 -14.28
C GLN A 64 -5.25 3.34 -13.99
N LEU A 65 -4.51 2.92 -15.00
CA LEU A 65 -3.06 2.90 -14.98
C LEU A 65 -2.53 4.27 -15.43
N LEU A 66 -1.75 4.92 -14.56
CA LEU A 66 -1.10 6.21 -14.85
C LEU A 66 0.22 6.02 -15.62
N ASP A 67 0.68 7.08 -16.28
CA ASP A 67 1.91 7.08 -17.09
C ASP A 67 3.19 6.75 -16.28
N ASP A 68 3.15 6.93 -14.96
CA ASP A 68 4.25 6.60 -14.04
C ASP A 68 4.21 5.16 -13.52
N GLY A 69 3.27 4.34 -14.01
CA GLY A 69 3.09 2.95 -13.63
C GLY A 69 2.28 2.73 -12.34
N VAL A 70 1.74 3.79 -11.74
CA VAL A 70 0.82 3.68 -10.60
C VAL A 70 -0.56 3.28 -11.07
N TYR A 71 -1.09 2.21 -10.50
CA TYR A 71 -2.48 1.82 -10.70
C TYR A 71 -3.37 2.51 -9.66
N GLU A 72 -4.14 3.49 -10.11
CA GLU A 72 -5.05 4.25 -9.28
C GLU A 72 -6.43 3.58 -9.23
N VAL A 73 -6.96 3.40 -8.03
CA VAL A 73 -8.28 2.81 -7.79
C VAL A 73 -9.03 3.66 -6.79
N THR A 74 -10.23 4.08 -7.17
CA THR A 74 -11.12 4.88 -6.32
C THR A 74 -12.30 4.03 -5.88
N LEU A 75 -12.50 3.95 -4.57
CA LEU A 75 -13.61 3.23 -3.95
C LEU A 75 -14.43 4.16 -3.07
N THR A 76 -15.74 3.93 -3.04
CA THR A 76 -16.68 4.61 -2.13
C THR A 76 -17.30 3.57 -1.20
N PRO A 77 -17.28 3.77 0.13
CA PRO A 77 -17.87 2.85 1.06
C PRO A 77 -19.40 2.95 1.02
N SER A 78 -20.07 1.83 1.23
CA SER A 78 -21.53 1.76 1.33
C SER A 78 -22.07 2.39 2.64
N THR A 79 -21.19 2.64 3.60
CA THR A 79 -21.49 3.26 4.90
C THR A 79 -20.41 4.26 5.29
N ASP A 80 -20.76 5.32 6.01
CA ASP A 80 -19.78 6.30 6.50
C ASP A 80 -18.75 5.63 7.42
N ILE A 81 -17.47 5.90 7.12
CA ILE A 81 -16.32 5.45 7.90
C ILE A 81 -15.41 6.64 8.19
N GLU A 82 -14.88 6.72 9.40
CA GLU A 82 -14.11 7.89 9.85
C GLU A 82 -12.89 7.50 10.68
N GLY A 83 -11.93 8.43 10.76
CA GLY A 83 -10.76 8.31 11.62
C GLY A 83 -9.91 7.07 11.30
N ILE A 84 -9.54 6.33 12.34
CA ILE A 84 -8.67 5.15 12.20
C ILE A 84 -9.33 4.00 11.42
N GLU A 85 -10.66 3.97 11.34
CA GLU A 85 -11.37 2.92 10.60
C GLU A 85 -11.15 3.05 9.09
N VAL A 86 -10.98 4.26 8.56
CA VAL A 86 -10.60 4.48 7.15
C VAL A 86 -9.26 3.81 6.85
N HIS A 87 -8.27 3.99 7.73
CA HIS A 87 -6.96 3.37 7.57
C HIS A 87 -7.06 1.83 7.63
N ARG A 88 -7.80 1.29 8.59
CA ARG A 88 -8.00 -0.17 8.73
C ARG A 88 -8.71 -0.76 7.52
N ALA A 89 -9.72 -0.08 6.98
CA ALA A 89 -10.43 -0.46 5.77
C ALA A 89 -9.49 -0.49 4.56
N ALA A 90 -8.70 0.56 4.35
CA ALA A 90 -7.73 0.62 3.25
C ALA A 90 -6.72 -0.54 3.30
N ILE A 91 -6.17 -0.85 4.47
CA ILE A 91 -5.24 -1.98 4.63
C ILE A 91 -5.93 -3.32 4.31
N ARG A 92 -7.18 -3.52 4.71
CA ARG A 92 -7.93 -4.74 4.37
C ARG A 92 -8.13 -4.88 2.87
N LEU A 93 -8.51 -3.81 2.18
CA LEU A 93 -8.68 -3.80 0.72
C LEU A 93 -7.37 -4.09 0.00
N LEU A 94 -6.30 -3.38 0.37
CA LEU A 94 -4.96 -3.57 -0.22
C LEU A 94 -4.38 -4.95 0.10
N SER A 95 -4.69 -5.55 1.25
CA SER A 95 -4.22 -6.90 1.58
C SER A 95 -4.75 -7.99 0.64
N ALA A 96 -5.84 -7.73 -0.10
CA ALA A 96 -6.38 -8.67 -1.08
C ALA A 96 -5.48 -8.87 -2.30
N ILE A 97 -4.55 -7.93 -2.52
CA ILE A 97 -3.54 -7.97 -3.59
C ILE A 97 -2.11 -8.03 -3.03
N ALA A 98 -1.96 -8.26 -1.72
CA ALA A 98 -0.65 -8.30 -1.11
C ALA A 98 0.16 -9.52 -1.57
N GLU A 99 1.37 -9.25 -2.01
CA GLU A 99 2.45 -10.20 -2.25
C GLU A 99 3.47 -10.14 -1.09
N PRO A 100 4.55 -10.96 -1.07
CA PRO A 100 5.48 -11.05 0.07
C PRO A 100 6.01 -9.70 0.56
N VAL A 101 6.25 -8.77 -0.35
CA VAL A 101 6.44 -7.35 -0.01
C VAL A 101 5.09 -6.64 -0.05
N PHE A 102 4.82 -5.90 1.02
CA PHE A 102 3.65 -5.04 1.14
C PHE A 102 3.98 -3.84 2.02
N PHE A 103 4.20 -2.69 1.39
CA PHE A 103 4.41 -1.42 2.06
C PHE A 103 3.27 -0.48 1.73
N VAL A 104 2.63 0.09 2.75
CA VAL A 104 1.52 1.03 2.59
C VAL A 104 1.84 2.30 3.36
N ARG A 105 1.57 3.43 2.72
CA ARG A 105 1.62 4.75 3.33
C ARG A 105 0.32 5.48 3.04
N GLN A 106 -0.30 6.02 4.08
CA GLN A 106 -1.32 7.04 3.90
C GLN A 106 -0.61 8.38 3.62
N SER A 107 -0.72 8.89 2.40
CA SER A 107 -0.08 10.14 1.97
C SER A 107 -0.96 11.35 2.23
N GLU A 108 -2.28 11.19 2.12
CA GLU A 108 -3.30 12.21 2.38
C GLU A 108 -4.55 11.58 3.06
N PRO A 109 -5.49 12.37 3.61
CA PRO A 109 -6.77 11.84 4.06
C PRO A 109 -7.47 11.06 2.94
N GLY A 110 -7.78 9.79 3.17
CA GLY A 110 -8.41 8.92 2.17
C GLY A 110 -7.48 8.37 1.07
N VAL A 111 -6.20 8.80 1.00
CA VAL A 111 -5.27 8.38 -0.07
C VAL A 111 -4.16 7.49 0.49
N PHE A 112 -4.03 6.29 -0.08
CA PHE A 112 -3.09 5.26 0.35
C PHE A 112 -2.24 4.82 -0.84
N ASP A 113 -0.94 5.10 -0.78
CA ASP A 113 0.03 4.58 -1.73
C ASP A 113 0.57 3.25 -1.21
N CYS A 114 0.63 2.27 -2.09
CA CYS A 114 1.08 0.92 -1.80
C CYS A 114 2.08 0.45 -2.84
N VAL A 115 3.16 -0.17 -2.38
CA VAL A 115 3.95 -1.06 -3.21
C VAL A 115 3.77 -2.48 -2.71
N THR A 116 3.53 -3.38 -3.65
CA THR A 116 3.48 -4.82 -3.37
C THR A 116 4.20 -5.60 -4.45
N GLY A 117 4.81 -6.73 -4.09
CA GLY A 117 5.57 -7.54 -5.04
C GLY A 117 6.38 -8.66 -4.39
N VAL A 118 7.31 -9.19 -5.18
CA VAL A 118 8.25 -10.25 -4.84
C VAL A 118 9.67 -9.73 -5.06
N LEU A 119 10.57 -9.91 -4.08
CA LEU A 119 12.00 -9.64 -4.22
C LEU A 119 12.77 -10.89 -4.64
N ASP A 120 14.03 -10.71 -5.02
CA ASP A 120 14.90 -11.86 -5.32
C ASP A 120 15.07 -12.75 -4.09
N GLY A 121 14.75 -14.03 -4.23
CA GLY A 121 14.84 -15.03 -3.16
C GLY A 121 13.58 -15.15 -2.30
N ASP A 122 12.57 -14.30 -2.50
CA ASP A 122 11.27 -14.49 -1.87
C ASP A 122 10.58 -15.77 -2.40
N PRO A 123 9.87 -16.52 -1.55
CA PRO A 123 9.04 -17.63 -2.02
C PRO A 123 7.94 -17.13 -2.99
N PRO A 124 7.59 -17.92 -4.02
CA PRO A 124 8.07 -19.26 -4.34
C PRO A 124 9.31 -19.29 -5.27
N GLY A 125 10.04 -18.19 -5.41
CA GLY A 125 11.25 -18.10 -6.25
C GLY A 125 11.02 -17.57 -7.66
N PHE A 126 10.00 -16.73 -7.87
CA PHE A 126 9.84 -15.98 -9.11
C PHE A 126 10.94 -14.91 -9.26
N ARG A 127 11.13 -14.39 -10.48
CA ARG A 127 11.94 -13.18 -10.67
C ARG A 127 11.30 -12.02 -9.93
N SER A 128 12.09 -11.06 -9.47
CA SER A 128 11.55 -9.86 -8.83
C SER A 128 10.58 -9.10 -9.75
N HIS A 129 9.44 -8.70 -9.18
CA HIS A 129 8.40 -7.91 -9.82
C HIS A 129 7.46 -7.33 -8.75
N GLY A 130 6.62 -6.37 -9.15
CA GLY A 130 5.58 -5.87 -8.29
C GLY A 130 4.68 -4.86 -9.00
N HIS A 131 3.93 -4.13 -8.18
CA HIS A 131 2.99 -3.11 -8.59
C HIS A 131 3.07 -1.90 -7.67
N LEU A 132 2.73 -0.75 -8.24
CA LEU A 132 2.46 0.48 -7.51
C LEU A 132 0.95 0.71 -7.54
N VAL A 133 0.33 0.94 -6.40
CA VAL A 133 -1.11 1.12 -6.28
C VAL A 133 -1.39 2.39 -5.49
N ARG A 134 -2.29 3.22 -6.00
CA ARG A 134 -2.90 4.32 -5.24
C ARG A 134 -4.36 4.00 -4.99
N LEU A 135 -4.72 3.76 -3.74
CA LEU A 135 -6.10 3.57 -3.32
C LEU A 135 -6.64 4.90 -2.79
N ILE A 136 -7.74 5.36 -3.38
CA ILE A 136 -8.48 6.55 -2.97
C ILE A 136 -9.81 6.10 -2.38
N LEU A 137 -10.08 6.47 -1.14
CA LEU A 137 -11.35 6.23 -0.45
C LEU A 137 -12.12 7.54 -0.33
N ASN A 138 -13.28 7.59 -0.99
CA ASN A 138 -14.16 8.76 -1.05
C ASN A 138 -15.43 8.57 -0.25
#